data_AF-A0A9E0HIQ8-F1
#
_entry.id   AF-A0A9E0HIQ8-F1
#
_cell.length_a   1.000
_cell.length_b   1.000
_cell.length_c   1.000
_cell.angle_alpha   90.00
_cell.angle_beta   90.00
_cell.angle_gamma   90.00
#
_symmetry.space_group_name_H-M   'P 1'
#
loop_
_entity.id
_entity.type
_entity.pdbx_description
1 polymer ?
#
loop_
_entity_poly.entity_id
_entity_poly.type
_entity_poly.pdbx_seq_one_letter_code
_entity_poly.pdbx_strand_id
1 'polypeptide(L)'
;MTPPASAPPGSAPPPSRRFALVFVVGFIALQLVLPLHYYLVRRDRHDERFAWRMFSSTRMLRCAVEFRIDDRPVELAATFHDAWIALASRGRRVVIEAMGAKLCRAHPGSAVIARLRCTPVRGEPYPVGGFDLCSIPRL
;
A
#
# COMPACT_ATOMS: atom_id res chain seq x y z
N MET A 1 55.87 30.49 9.45
CA MET A 1 54.91 29.49 9.96
C MET A 1 53.75 30.23 10.57
N THR A 2 52.61 30.29 9.87
CA THR A 2 51.42 31.02 10.32
C THR A 2 50.57 30.09 11.19
N PRO A 3 50.10 30.51 12.38
CA PRO A 3 49.24 29.67 13.21
C PRO A 3 47.88 29.46 12.53
N PRO A 4 47.20 28.31 12.76
CA PRO A 4 45.87 28.08 12.22
C PRO A 4 44.87 29.08 12.82
N ALA A 5 44.04 29.65 11.94
CA ALA A 5 43.01 30.62 12.31
C ALA A 5 42.07 30.04 13.38
N SER A 6 41.91 30.75 14.49
CA SER A 6 40.93 30.44 15.52
C SER A 6 39.51 30.63 14.98
N ALA A 7 38.62 29.66 15.24
CA ALA A 7 37.22 29.71 14.82
C ALA A 7 36.50 30.95 15.39
N PRO A 8 35.55 31.55 14.64
CA PRO A 8 34.84 32.75 15.07
C PRO A 8 33.99 32.49 16.33
N PRO A 9 33.90 33.48 17.25
CA PRO A 9 33.12 33.37 18.47
C PRO A 9 31.63 33.25 18.13
N GLY A 10 30.99 32.18 18.60
CA GLY A 10 29.57 31.87 18.33
C GLY A 10 29.34 30.61 17.48
N SER A 11 30.39 29.94 17.02
CA SER A 11 30.25 28.61 16.40
C SER A 11 29.84 27.57 17.45
N ALA A 12 28.69 26.92 17.23
CA ALA A 12 28.24 25.84 18.09
C ALA A 12 29.30 24.71 18.12
N PRO A 13 29.58 24.10 19.29
CA PRO A 13 30.54 23.01 19.37
C PRO A 13 30.10 21.86 18.46
N PRO A 14 31.02 21.20 17.75
CA PRO A 14 30.67 20.07 16.90
C PRO A 14 30.04 18.97 17.78
N PRO A 15 29.02 18.26 17.28
CA PRO A 15 28.41 17.17 18.01
C PRO A 15 29.49 16.14 18.38
N SER A 16 29.38 15.56 19.57
CA SER A 16 30.34 14.54 20.00
C SER A 16 30.38 13.38 19.00
N ARG A 17 31.56 12.81 18.76
CA ARG A 17 31.74 11.68 17.83
C ARG A 17 30.78 10.51 18.12
N ARG A 18 30.46 10.29 19.41
CA ARG A 18 29.48 9.28 19.84
C ARG A 18 28.07 9.60 19.37
N PHE A 19 27.63 10.85 19.52
CA PHE A 19 26.31 11.28 19.03
C PHE A 19 26.21 11.14 17.51
N ALA A 20 27.23 11.59 16.78
CA ALA A 20 27.27 11.44 15.32
C ALA A 20 27.18 9.96 14.89
N LEU A 21 27.92 9.07 15.56
CA LEU A 21 27.88 7.63 15.29
C LEU A 21 26.48 7.04 15.56
N VAL A 22 25.88 7.36 16.72
CA VAL A 22 24.53 6.88 17.07
C VAL A 22 23.49 7.35 16.06
N PHE A 23 23.55 8.61 15.63
CA PHE A 23 22.66 9.14 14.62
C PHE A 23 22.82 8.40 13.28
N VAL A 24 24.05 8.22 12.81
CA VAL A 24 24.33 7.51 11.54
C VAL A 24 23.82 6.08 11.60
N VAL A 25 24.11 5.35 12.68
CA VAL A 25 23.64 3.96 12.86
C VAL A 25 22.12 3.91 12.93
N GLY A 26 21.48 4.82 13.67
CA GLY A 26 20.03 4.90 13.77
C GLY A 26 19.37 5.22 12.43
N PHE A 27 19.94 6.14 11.66
CA PHE A 27 19.45 6.51 10.33
C PHE A 27 19.57 5.34 9.34
N ILE A 28 20.72 4.65 9.31
CA ILE A 28 20.91 3.45 8.48
C ILE A 28 19.93 2.35 8.89
N ALA A 29 19.79 2.10 10.20
CA ALA A 29 18.83 1.13 10.70
C ALA A 29 17.40 1.46 10.26
N LEU A 30 16.98 2.72 10.34
CA LEU A 30 15.66 3.15 9.87
C LEU A 30 15.46 2.90 8.37
N GLN A 31 16.48 3.21 7.56
CA GLN A 31 16.46 2.99 6.11
C GLN A 31 16.38 1.50 5.72
N LEU A 32 16.82 0.59 6.59
CA LEU A 32 16.72 -0.86 6.38
C LEU A 32 15.44 -1.46 6.97
N VAL A 33 15.06 -1.04 8.18
CA VAL A 33 13.91 -1.56 8.91
C VAL A 33 12.61 -1.21 8.21
N LEU A 34 12.46 0.01 7.66
CA LEU A 34 11.21 0.40 7.00
C LEU A 34 10.90 -0.45 5.75
N PRO A 35 11.83 -0.64 4.78
CA PRO A 35 11.62 -1.59 3.69
C PRO A 35 11.44 -3.03 4.18
N LEU A 36 12.23 -3.48 5.16
CA LEU A 36 12.15 -4.85 5.65
C LEU A 36 10.78 -5.14 6.28
N HIS A 37 10.30 -4.25 7.14
CA HIS A 37 8.96 -4.32 7.73
C HIS A 37 7.88 -4.34 6.64
N TYR A 38 8.04 -3.52 5.60
CA TYR A 38 7.14 -3.55 4.46
C TYR A 38 7.11 -4.93 3.78
N TYR A 39 8.26 -5.56 3.56
CA TYR A 39 8.33 -6.90 2.95
C TYR A 39 7.80 -8.03 3.84
N LEU A 40 8.02 -7.95 5.15
CA LEU A 40 7.65 -9.03 6.07
C LEU A 40 6.21 -8.91 6.58
N VAL A 41 5.68 -7.69 6.71
CA VAL A 41 4.40 -7.44 7.39
C VAL A 41 3.29 -7.02 6.42
N ARG A 42 3.58 -6.26 5.36
CA ARG A 42 2.51 -5.82 4.45
C ARG A 42 2.10 -6.91 3.48
N ARG A 43 0.79 -7.13 3.40
CA ARG A 43 0.16 -8.18 2.57
C ARG A 43 -0.17 -7.73 1.15
N ASP A 44 -0.14 -6.42 0.86
CA ASP A 44 -0.47 -5.93 -0.47
C ASP A 44 0.71 -6.11 -1.43
N ARG A 45 0.79 -7.30 -2.05
CA ARG A 45 1.79 -7.65 -3.07
C ARG A 45 1.76 -6.74 -4.29
N HIS A 46 0.70 -5.96 -4.48
CA HIS A 46 0.55 -5.06 -5.61
C HIS A 46 1.14 -3.67 -5.29
N ASP A 47 1.37 -3.30 -4.03
CA ASP A 47 1.93 -1.99 -3.61
C ASP A 47 3.40 -1.84 -4.05
N GLU A 48 3.69 -0.71 -4.71
CA GLU A 48 4.91 -0.52 -5.53
C GLU A 48 5.72 0.70 -5.10
N ARG A 49 5.56 1.11 -3.83
CA ARG A 49 6.18 2.33 -3.25
C ARG A 49 7.70 2.30 -3.16
N PHE A 50 8.35 1.15 -3.33
CA PHE A 50 9.82 1.05 -3.39
C PHE A 50 10.27 0.78 -4.83
N ALA A 51 11.13 1.67 -5.33
CA ALA A 51 11.46 1.88 -6.75
C ALA A 51 11.92 0.63 -7.51
N TRP A 52 12.50 -0.37 -6.84
CA TRP A 52 12.95 -1.61 -7.48
C TRP A 52 11.80 -2.49 -8.02
N ARG A 53 10.53 -2.21 -7.68
CA ARG A 53 9.35 -2.92 -8.23
C ARG A 53 8.69 -2.22 -9.42
N MET A 54 9.30 -1.17 -9.98
CA MET A 54 8.79 -0.58 -11.24
C MET A 54 8.72 -1.59 -12.40
N PHE A 55 9.45 -2.71 -12.29
CA PHE A 55 9.45 -3.86 -13.22
C PHE A 55 8.67 -5.09 -12.72
N SER A 56 7.85 -4.96 -11.67
CA SER A 56 7.07 -6.09 -11.15
C SER A 56 5.93 -6.46 -12.11
N SER A 57 5.83 -7.74 -12.47
CA SER A 57 4.75 -8.27 -13.32
C SER A 57 3.36 -8.04 -12.72
N THR A 58 3.25 -7.80 -11.41
CA THR A 58 2.00 -7.42 -10.73
C THR A 58 1.44 -6.07 -11.18
N ARG A 59 2.26 -5.15 -11.72
CA ARG A 59 1.78 -3.86 -12.23
C ARG A 59 0.96 -3.99 -13.52
N MET A 60 1.18 -5.08 -14.24
CA MET A 60 0.49 -5.40 -15.49
C MET A 60 -0.72 -6.33 -15.28
N LEU A 61 -1.03 -6.70 -14.02
CA LEU A 61 -2.23 -7.44 -13.68
C LEU A 61 -3.48 -6.57 -13.93
N ARG A 62 -4.49 -7.13 -14.59
CA ARG A 62 -5.81 -6.51 -14.73
C ARG A 62 -6.85 -7.36 -14.02
N CYS A 63 -7.62 -6.76 -13.12
CA CYS A 63 -8.74 -7.41 -12.47
C CYS A 63 -10.06 -6.78 -12.93
N ALA A 64 -11.03 -7.60 -13.30
CA ALA A 64 -12.43 -7.18 -13.35
C ALA A 64 -12.99 -7.28 -11.93
N VAL A 65 -13.45 -6.16 -11.36
CA VAL A 65 -13.98 -6.08 -10.00
C VAL A 65 -15.48 -5.87 -10.05
N GLU A 66 -16.22 -6.77 -9.43
CA GLU A 66 -17.68 -6.69 -9.27
C GLU A 66 -18.01 -6.66 -7.77
N PHE A 67 -18.86 -5.72 -7.38
CA PHE A 67 -19.46 -5.69 -6.05
C PHE A 67 -20.94 -6.01 -6.14
N ARG A 68 -21.45 -6.79 -5.19
CA ARG A 68 -22.87 -7.09 -5.05
C ARG A 68 -23.32 -6.82 -3.61
N ILE A 69 -24.53 -6.27 -3.46
CA ILE A 69 -25.20 -6.05 -2.17
C ILE A 69 -26.48 -6.87 -2.18
N ASP A 70 -26.60 -7.86 -1.30
CA ASP A 70 -27.72 -8.81 -1.29
C ASP A 70 -28.03 -9.35 -2.70
N ASP A 71 -26.96 -9.76 -3.39
CA ASP A 71 -26.97 -10.26 -4.77
C ASP A 71 -27.44 -9.28 -5.85
N ARG A 72 -27.47 -7.97 -5.57
CA ARG A 72 -27.66 -6.93 -6.59
C ARG A 72 -26.34 -6.27 -6.97
N PRO A 73 -26.01 -6.15 -8.27
CA PRO A 73 -24.77 -5.52 -8.69
C PRO A 73 -24.74 -4.03 -8.29
N VAL A 74 -23.57 -3.57 -7.85
CA VAL A 74 -23.33 -2.16 -7.51
C VAL A 74 -22.79 -1.43 -8.72
N GLU A 75 -23.42 -0.33 -9.09
CA GLU A 75 -22.89 0.62 -10.05
C GLU A 75 -21.72 1.39 -9.45
N LEU A 76 -20.49 0.90 -9.70
CA LEU A 76 -19.28 1.44 -9.08
C LEU A 76 -19.02 2.90 -9.46
N ALA A 77 -19.25 3.26 -10.73
CA ALA A 77 -19.06 4.62 -11.23
C ALA A 77 -20.01 5.64 -10.57
N ALA A 78 -21.18 5.20 -10.11
CA ALA A 78 -22.10 6.06 -9.37
C ALA A 78 -21.70 6.25 -7.90
N THR A 79 -20.93 5.30 -7.33
CA THR A 79 -20.65 5.25 -5.89
C THR A 79 -19.22 5.70 -5.52
N PHE A 80 -18.29 5.52 -6.45
CA PHE A 80 -16.86 5.73 -6.27
C PHE A 80 -16.28 6.55 -7.41
N HIS A 81 -15.29 7.38 -7.08
CA HIS A 81 -14.54 8.12 -8.07
C HIS A 81 -13.70 7.18 -8.96
N ASP A 82 -13.53 7.52 -10.24
CA ASP A 82 -12.81 6.69 -11.23
C ASP A 82 -11.41 6.27 -10.78
N ALA A 83 -10.71 7.14 -10.06
CA ALA A 83 -9.39 6.83 -9.51
C ALA A 83 -9.41 5.60 -8.57
N TRP A 84 -10.46 5.44 -7.75
CA TRP A 84 -10.62 4.29 -6.87
C TRP A 84 -10.95 3.02 -7.67
N ILE A 85 -11.82 3.15 -8.67
CA ILE A 85 -12.18 2.04 -9.57
C ILE A 85 -10.93 1.57 -10.34
N ALA A 86 -10.15 2.49 -10.88
CA ALA A 86 -8.90 2.19 -11.58
C ALA A 86 -7.88 1.49 -10.69
N LEU A 87 -7.78 1.89 -9.41
CA LEU A 87 -6.93 1.20 -8.45
C LEU A 87 -7.47 -0.20 -8.11
N ALA A 88 -8.77 -0.36 -7.89
CA ALA A 88 -9.40 -1.65 -7.65
C ALA A 88 -9.17 -2.61 -8.83
N SER A 89 -9.32 -2.13 -10.06
CA SER A 89 -9.05 -2.88 -11.30
C SER A 89 -7.59 -3.27 -11.51
N ARG A 90 -6.66 -2.75 -10.70
CA ARG A 90 -5.26 -3.23 -10.62
C ARG A 90 -5.04 -4.28 -9.53
N GLY A 91 -6.11 -4.80 -8.91
CA GLY A 91 -6.01 -5.81 -7.85
C GLY A 91 -5.54 -5.25 -6.50
N ARG A 92 -5.66 -3.94 -6.29
CA ARG A 92 -5.28 -3.24 -5.04
C ARG A 92 -6.19 -3.66 -3.88
N ARG A 93 -5.83 -4.72 -3.15
CA ARG A 93 -6.67 -5.31 -2.09
C ARG A 93 -7.12 -4.29 -1.05
N VAL A 94 -6.20 -3.44 -0.59
CA VAL A 94 -6.51 -2.40 0.40
C VAL A 94 -7.58 -1.43 -0.09
N VAL A 95 -7.60 -1.12 -1.38
CA VAL A 95 -8.61 -0.24 -1.99
C VAL A 95 -9.96 -0.96 -2.05
N ILE A 96 -9.97 -2.21 -2.49
CA ILE A 96 -11.20 -3.03 -2.58
C ILE A 96 -11.80 -3.25 -1.19
N GLU A 97 -10.99 -3.57 -0.19
CA GLU A 97 -11.41 -3.71 1.21
C GLU A 97 -11.99 -2.40 1.75
N ALA A 98 -11.35 -1.26 1.48
CA ALA A 98 -11.85 0.04 1.90
C ALA A 98 -13.15 0.44 1.17
N MET A 99 -13.31 0.09 -0.10
CA MET A 99 -14.57 0.23 -0.84
C MET A 99 -15.67 -0.64 -0.20
N GLY A 100 -15.38 -1.91 0.07
CA GLY A 100 -16.30 -2.82 0.77
C GLY A 100 -16.71 -2.29 2.13
N ALA A 101 -15.76 -1.80 2.93
CA ALA A 101 -16.05 -1.20 4.24
C ALA A 101 -16.95 0.04 4.13
N LYS A 102 -16.81 0.86 3.07
CA LYS A 102 -17.74 1.97 2.80
C LYS A 102 -19.14 1.45 2.50
N LEU A 103 -19.27 0.42 1.67
CA LEU A 103 -20.56 -0.20 1.33
C LEU A 103 -21.24 -0.82 2.55
N CYS A 104 -20.50 -1.58 3.38
CA CYS A 104 -21.04 -2.15 4.63
C CYS A 104 -21.57 -1.08 5.59
N ARG A 105 -20.92 0.09 5.66
CA ARG A 105 -21.42 1.22 6.48
C ARG A 105 -22.67 1.87 5.89
N ALA A 106 -22.78 1.93 4.57
CA ALA A 106 -23.94 2.51 3.90
C ALA A 106 -25.16 1.55 3.89
N HIS A 107 -24.92 0.25 3.98
CA HIS A 107 -25.94 -0.80 3.93
C HIS A 107 -25.83 -1.73 5.14
N PRO A 108 -26.17 -1.24 6.35
CA PRO A 108 -26.07 -2.03 7.56
C PRO A 108 -26.99 -3.26 7.49
N GLY A 109 -26.44 -4.45 7.76
CA GLY A 109 -27.17 -5.71 7.76
C GLY A 109 -27.28 -6.41 6.40
N SER A 110 -26.85 -5.76 5.31
CA SER A 110 -26.73 -6.39 3.99
C SER A 110 -25.38 -7.09 3.81
N ALA A 111 -25.36 -8.17 3.03
CA ALA A 111 -24.11 -8.82 2.63
C ALA A 111 -23.45 -8.07 1.48
N VAL A 112 -22.16 -7.74 1.60
CA VAL A 112 -21.39 -7.05 0.55
C VAL A 112 -20.33 -8.01 0.01
N ILE A 113 -20.54 -8.51 -1.20
CA ILE A 113 -19.63 -9.48 -1.82
C ILE A 113 -18.80 -8.79 -2.90
N ALA A 114 -17.47 -8.87 -2.78
CA ALA A 114 -16.56 -8.50 -3.86
C ALA A 114 -16.06 -9.74 -4.59
N ARG A 115 -16.24 -9.79 -5.91
CA ARG A 115 -15.63 -10.79 -6.79
C ARG A 115 -14.64 -10.12 -7.72
N LEU A 116 -13.46 -10.69 -7.79
CA LEU A 116 -12.42 -10.25 -8.71
C LEU A 116 -12.03 -11.38 -9.62
N ARG A 117 -11.92 -11.09 -10.91
CA ARG A 117 -11.28 -11.98 -11.88
C ARG A 117 -10.02 -11.31 -12.38
N CYS A 118 -8.88 -11.80 -11.91
CA CYS A 118 -7.58 -11.21 -12.19
C CYS A 118 -6.85 -11.98 -13.28
N THR A 119 -6.37 -11.25 -14.28
CA THR A 119 -5.64 -11.77 -15.43
C THR A 119 -4.19 -11.30 -15.36
N PRO A 120 -3.24 -12.22 -15.10
CA PRO A 120 -1.81 -11.91 -15.15
C PRO A 120 -1.31 -11.80 -16.60
N VAL A 121 -0.12 -11.22 -16.79
CA VAL A 121 0.53 -11.15 -18.12
C VAL A 121 0.93 -12.53 -18.63
N ARG A 122 1.28 -13.43 -17.70
CA ARG A 122 1.62 -14.83 -17.99
C ARG A 122 0.86 -15.71 -17.00
N GLY A 123 0.18 -16.72 -17.51
CA GLY A 123 -0.63 -17.65 -16.75
C GLY A 123 -2.13 -17.42 -16.93
N GLU A 124 -2.91 -18.29 -16.29
CA GLU A 124 -4.37 -18.29 -16.41
C GLU A 124 -5.03 -17.26 -15.48
N PRO A 125 -6.20 -16.71 -15.88
CA PRO A 125 -7.00 -15.90 -14.99
C PRO A 125 -7.40 -16.67 -13.73
N TYR A 126 -7.34 -16.00 -12.58
CA TYR A 126 -7.72 -16.59 -11.30
C TYR A 126 -8.75 -15.71 -10.56
N PRO A 127 -9.72 -16.32 -9.86
CA PRO A 127 -10.66 -15.59 -9.04
C PRO A 127 -10.04 -15.17 -7.70
N VAL A 128 -10.48 -14.03 -7.15
CA VAL A 128 -10.17 -13.57 -5.79
C VAL A 128 -11.47 -13.05 -5.16
N GLY A 129 -11.67 -13.35 -3.87
CA GLY A 129 -12.87 -12.93 -3.15
C GLY A 129 -14.03 -13.92 -3.29
N GLY A 130 -15.25 -13.39 -3.38
CA GLY A 130 -16.49 -14.17 -3.45
C GLY A 130 -17.14 -14.46 -2.09
N PHE A 131 -16.67 -13.81 -1.04
CA PHE A 131 -17.23 -13.88 0.31
C PHE A 131 -17.73 -12.51 0.75
N ASP A 132 -18.57 -12.51 1.80
CA ASP A 132 -19.11 -11.29 2.40
C ASP A 132 -18.02 -10.52 3.15
N LEU A 133 -17.72 -9.32 2.65
CA LEU A 133 -16.73 -8.41 3.22
C LEU A 133 -17.21 -7.74 4.52
N CYS A 134 -18.51 -7.74 4.80
CA CYS A 134 -19.01 -7.23 6.08
C CYS A 134 -18.71 -8.20 7.22
N SER A 135 -18.77 -9.50 6.95
CA SER A 135 -18.40 -10.57 7.88
C SER A 135 -16.89 -10.84 7.91
N ILE A 136 -16.23 -10.84 6.74
CA ILE A 136 -14.81 -11.14 6.58
C ILE A 136 -14.15 -9.97 5.84
N PRO A 137 -13.67 -8.93 6.54
CA PRO A 137 -13.26 -7.66 5.92
C PRO A 137 -11.88 -7.71 5.25
N ARG A 138 -11.45 -8.87 4.73
CA ARG A 138 -10.08 -9.08 4.22
C ARG A 138 -10.04 -10.03 3.03
N LEU A 139 -9.31 -9.63 1.98
CA LEU A 139 -9.08 -10.36 0.71
C LEU A 139 -7.71 -11.05 0.61
#